data_AF-A0A7C6CCK2-F1
#
_entry.id   AF-A0A7C6CCK2-F1
#
_cell.length_a   1.000
_cell.length_b   1.000
_cell.length_c   1.000
_cell.angle_alpha   90.00
_cell.angle_beta   90.00
_cell.angle_gamma   90.00
#
_symmetry.space_group_name_H-M   'P 1'
#
loop_
_entity.id
_entity.type
_entity.pdbx_description
1 polymer ?
#
loop_
_entity_poly.entity_id
_entity_poly.type
_entity_poly.pdbx_seq_one_letter_code
_entity_poly.pdbx_strand_id
1 'polypeptide(L)'
;MRKILLALLVFAVGFTLTATLYGDEPVGTGDVVVHFHKWDEDYEGIGAHAWGSTAAAMPEPTGRDEFGIYFEFKDVAVGAEVGFIAVYFNGEEPDWDRKLTGDVNIDPSAVVKDEVTHVYVFEGAETKEDVPAHYIAKKDVYNLLLVYVDPANNYEENLGVYAWGGWDFEPQWGTPEKVFTNGGSHSAVAVIKAGMLYSESPGAGLLIYAGDDDTKKTGDVKLDVALGEDPELGDVGFAYVVNKGDGYTVGDNVFYDATDFAEEAFKFKLMPMQLDEQTREIKGTYAKDPKTVMVNISSPIKSPYLAAKDKEAAREIIKSWFTVHEILGENEFGPKIPIEDVHFAESAETLINFVLILENPLDNAKEYEVIFDSSMVLDEVVATLVFNVTLDKPLEEGQQINIPGGLSGWDPAHKDFVMEKVDDLNYIFEFEITLKEGENYRTEYKYVNDGTWDGEERLTENRYVIVGRNDIVDGKVNIYDEITFDPEKDENEPNHFNEPYISPNYYSNLVLDLDREAPEIVFISPSGIVGKEEAERIIIVPWGKKFNMNLFPRYEALDDRDGDITRAVFVPKGEFSILDTSEVGDYVIMLEVEDAWGNVTQEKFTFRVQKGK
;
A
#
# COMPACT_ATOMS: atom_id res chain seq x y z
N MET A 1 25.80 56.30 -63.26
CA MET A 1 25.47 54.92 -62.79
C MET A 1 26.65 54.12 -62.22
N ARG A 2 27.92 54.56 -62.28
CA ARG A 2 29.07 53.81 -61.71
C ARG A 2 29.48 54.14 -60.26
N LYS A 3 28.93 55.19 -59.64
CA LYS A 3 29.25 55.58 -58.26
C LYS A 3 28.21 55.16 -57.20
N ILE A 4 27.03 54.69 -57.63
CA ILE A 4 25.97 54.21 -56.73
C ILE A 4 26.06 52.69 -56.51
N LEU A 5 26.62 51.95 -57.47
CA LEU A 5 26.84 50.51 -57.33
C LEU A 5 28.01 50.13 -56.40
N LEU A 6 28.99 51.02 -56.18
CA LEU A 6 30.14 50.73 -55.30
C LEU A 6 29.79 50.93 -53.81
N ALA A 7 28.86 51.84 -53.49
CA ALA A 7 28.38 52.06 -52.12
C ALA A 7 27.45 50.94 -51.64
N LEU A 8 26.67 50.33 -52.54
CA LEU A 8 25.81 49.18 -52.25
C LEU A 8 26.60 47.86 -52.06
N LEU A 9 27.77 47.74 -52.69
CA LEU A 9 28.60 46.53 -52.56
C LEU A 9 29.44 46.52 -51.28
N VAL A 10 29.79 47.69 -50.72
CA VAL A 10 30.48 47.81 -49.42
C VAL A 10 29.50 47.65 -48.25
N PHE A 11 28.23 48.02 -48.42
CA PHE A 11 27.18 47.80 -47.40
C PHE A 11 26.72 46.33 -47.33
N ALA A 12 26.76 45.60 -48.46
CA ALA A 12 26.38 44.18 -48.52
C ALA A 12 27.46 43.21 -48.03
N VAL A 13 28.75 43.60 -48.08
CA VAL A 13 29.86 42.79 -47.54
C VAL A 13 30.12 43.10 -46.05
N GLY A 14 29.69 44.27 -45.56
CA GLY A 14 29.75 44.61 -44.13
C GLY A 14 28.72 43.88 -43.27
N PHE A 15 27.61 43.39 -43.85
CA PHE A 15 26.57 42.66 -43.13
C PHE A 15 26.73 41.13 -43.16
N THR A 16 27.54 40.60 -44.08
CA THR A 16 27.81 39.15 -44.15
C THR A 16 29.00 38.71 -43.30
N LEU A 17 29.80 39.65 -42.76
CA LEU A 17 30.88 39.35 -41.82
C LEU A 17 30.59 39.68 -40.34
N THR A 18 29.44 40.28 -40.02
CA THR A 18 28.99 40.46 -38.62
C THR A 18 27.92 39.45 -38.19
N ALA A 19 27.37 38.67 -39.11
CA ALA A 19 26.38 37.63 -38.82
C ALA A 19 26.99 36.26 -38.47
N THR A 20 28.32 36.15 -38.42
CA THR A 20 29.06 34.94 -38.01
C THR A 20 29.95 35.16 -36.79
N LEU A 21 29.76 36.27 -36.08
CA LEU A 21 30.43 36.58 -34.80
C LEU A 21 29.45 36.70 -33.61
N TYR A 22 28.15 36.47 -33.83
CA TYR A 22 27.30 35.91 -32.78
C TYR A 22 27.34 34.40 -32.92
N GLY A 23 28.52 33.81 -32.70
CA GLY A 23 28.49 32.52 -32.02
C GLY A 23 27.92 32.84 -30.65
N ASP A 24 26.87 32.14 -30.25
CA ASP A 24 26.46 32.12 -28.84
C ASP A 24 27.74 32.03 -28.01
N GLU A 25 27.92 32.96 -27.08
CA GLU A 25 28.95 32.74 -26.07
C GLU A 25 28.72 31.33 -25.52
N PRO A 26 29.78 30.51 -25.31
CA PRO A 26 29.58 29.23 -24.67
C PRO A 26 28.81 29.53 -23.38
N VAL A 27 27.62 28.95 -23.23
CA VAL A 27 26.64 29.27 -22.17
C VAL A 27 27.20 28.96 -20.76
N GLY A 28 28.46 28.49 -20.70
CA GLY A 28 29.11 27.93 -19.53
C GLY A 28 28.79 26.45 -19.44
N THR A 29 29.56 25.78 -18.60
CA THR A 29 29.23 24.43 -18.15
C THR A 29 29.05 24.44 -16.64
N GLY A 30 28.26 23.50 -16.14
CA GLY A 30 28.10 23.21 -14.72
C GLY A 30 28.15 21.70 -14.50
N ASP A 31 28.38 21.29 -13.27
CA ASP A 31 28.36 19.88 -12.89
C ASP A 31 27.02 19.56 -12.20
N VAL A 32 26.48 18.38 -12.48
CA VAL A 32 25.23 17.91 -11.88
C VAL A 32 25.50 16.59 -11.19
N VAL A 33 25.11 16.48 -9.91
CA VAL A 33 25.16 15.25 -9.13
C VAL A 33 23.74 14.77 -8.92
N VAL A 34 23.39 13.62 -9.49
CA VAL A 34 22.07 13.00 -9.31
C VAL A 34 22.16 11.93 -8.23
N HIS A 35 21.44 12.16 -7.14
CA HIS A 35 21.28 11.29 -5.99
C HIS A 35 20.03 10.44 -6.19
N PHE A 36 20.15 9.12 -6.02
CA PHE A 36 19.08 8.16 -6.17
C PHE A 36 18.89 7.35 -4.88
N HIS A 37 17.68 7.39 -4.33
CA HIS A 37 17.29 6.62 -3.16
C HIS A 37 16.39 5.45 -3.53
N LYS A 38 16.77 4.26 -3.09
CA LYS A 38 15.96 3.04 -3.15
C LYS A 38 15.52 2.64 -1.75
N TRP A 39 14.24 2.34 -1.56
CA TRP A 39 13.63 2.28 -0.23
C TRP A 39 14.07 1.07 0.62
N ASP A 40 14.56 -0.01 0.00
CA ASP A 40 15.14 -1.17 0.70
C ASP A 40 16.66 -1.08 0.87
N GLU A 41 17.27 0.02 0.44
CA GLU A 41 18.71 0.28 0.44
C GLU A 41 19.61 -0.78 -0.24
N ASP A 42 19.03 -1.69 -1.02
CA ASP A 42 19.79 -2.67 -1.80
C ASP A 42 20.14 -2.09 -3.17
N TYR A 43 21.41 -1.71 -3.30
CA TYR A 43 21.93 -1.09 -4.52
C TYR A 43 22.73 -2.06 -5.42
N GLU A 44 22.71 -3.37 -5.14
CA GLU A 44 23.49 -4.34 -5.91
C GLU A 44 23.06 -4.38 -7.38
N GLY A 45 24.00 -4.13 -8.30
CA GLY A 45 23.76 -4.19 -9.74
C GLY A 45 22.96 -3.02 -10.32
N ILE A 46 22.76 -1.94 -9.57
CA ILE A 46 22.08 -0.72 -10.04
C ILE A 46 23.09 0.25 -10.66
N GLY A 47 22.75 0.76 -11.82
CA GLY A 47 23.42 1.88 -12.47
C GLY A 47 22.42 2.93 -12.94
N ALA A 48 22.83 3.77 -13.87
CA ALA A 48 21.95 4.73 -14.51
C ALA A 48 22.16 4.84 -16.02
N HIS A 49 21.09 5.19 -16.71
CA HIS A 49 21.12 5.64 -18.09
C HIS A 49 20.74 7.11 -18.15
N ALA A 50 21.57 7.93 -18.80
CA ALA A 50 21.32 9.35 -19.00
C ALA A 50 21.29 9.71 -20.48
N TRP A 51 20.56 10.78 -20.81
CA TRP A 51 20.49 11.35 -22.16
C TRP A 51 20.60 12.89 -22.14
N GLY A 52 20.63 13.51 -23.31
CA GLY A 52 20.87 14.95 -23.44
C GLY A 52 22.36 15.29 -23.33
N SER A 53 22.71 16.37 -22.62
CA SER A 53 24.12 16.76 -22.43
C SER A 53 24.87 15.86 -21.43
N THR A 54 24.15 14.96 -20.76
CA THR A 54 24.68 13.96 -19.83
C THR A 54 24.71 12.56 -20.43
N ALA A 55 24.52 12.42 -21.75
CA ALA A 55 24.34 11.13 -22.41
C ALA A 55 25.45 10.12 -22.09
N ALA A 56 25.13 9.13 -21.26
CA ALA A 56 26.04 8.09 -20.81
C ALA A 56 25.25 6.90 -20.26
N ALA A 57 25.74 5.69 -20.52
CA ALA A 57 25.43 4.53 -19.70
C ALA A 57 26.45 4.49 -18.56
N MET A 58 25.96 4.37 -17.32
CA MET A 58 26.78 4.31 -16.12
C MET A 58 26.43 3.02 -15.37
N PRO A 59 27.11 1.89 -15.68
CA PRO A 59 26.82 0.59 -15.07
C PRO A 59 27.03 0.54 -13.56
N GLU A 60 27.84 1.46 -13.03
CA GLU A 60 28.13 1.57 -11.60
C GLU A 60 27.90 3.01 -11.14
N PRO A 61 27.42 3.23 -9.89
CA PRO A 61 27.29 4.56 -9.32
C PRO A 61 28.66 5.19 -9.07
N THR A 62 28.71 6.53 -9.06
CA THR A 62 29.93 7.27 -8.72
C THR A 62 30.29 7.12 -7.24
N GLY A 63 29.29 7.04 -6.37
CA GLY A 63 29.47 6.77 -4.94
C GLY A 63 28.15 6.58 -4.21
N ARG A 64 28.22 6.61 -2.87
CA ARG A 64 27.08 6.52 -1.95
C ARG A 64 27.24 7.54 -0.82
N ASP A 65 26.13 8.15 -0.40
CA ASP A 65 26.04 9.04 0.76
C ASP A 65 24.85 8.68 1.66
N GLU A 66 24.43 9.61 2.53
CA GLU A 66 23.31 9.43 3.46
C GLU A 66 21.94 9.34 2.76
N PHE A 67 21.80 9.89 1.56
CA PHE A 67 20.58 9.77 0.78
C PHE A 67 20.54 8.48 -0.02
N GLY A 68 21.65 8.01 -0.58
CA GLY A 68 21.66 6.81 -1.41
C GLY A 68 22.87 6.75 -2.32
N ILE A 69 22.73 6.13 -3.49
CA ILE A 69 23.80 6.15 -4.50
C ILE A 69 23.72 7.43 -5.33
N TYR A 70 24.85 7.91 -5.85
CA TYR A 70 24.88 9.11 -6.68
C TYR A 70 25.71 8.96 -7.94
N PHE A 71 25.42 9.81 -8.92
CA PHE A 71 26.05 9.84 -10.23
C PHE A 71 26.52 11.26 -10.56
N GLU A 72 27.80 11.43 -10.89
CA GLU A 72 28.37 12.73 -11.27
C GLU A 72 28.38 12.92 -12.80
N PHE A 73 27.75 14.00 -13.27
CA PHE A 73 27.83 14.47 -14.65
C PHE A 73 28.63 15.77 -14.72
N LYS A 74 29.75 15.74 -15.43
CA LYS A 74 30.68 16.87 -15.53
C LYS A 74 30.51 17.64 -16.82
N ASP A 75 30.83 18.93 -16.76
CA ASP A 75 30.87 19.81 -17.94
C ASP A 75 29.54 19.85 -18.72
N VAL A 76 28.41 19.79 -18.02
CA VAL A 76 27.07 19.84 -18.63
C VAL A 76 26.79 21.25 -19.13
N ALA A 77 26.34 21.38 -20.38
CA ALA A 77 26.05 22.69 -20.96
C ALA A 77 24.86 23.36 -20.25
N VAL A 78 25.03 24.63 -19.84
CA VAL A 78 23.97 25.40 -19.18
C VAL A 78 22.74 25.51 -20.08
N GLY A 79 21.56 25.23 -19.52
CA GLY A 79 20.29 25.24 -20.24
C GLY A 79 20.03 24.02 -21.12
N ALA A 80 20.90 23.00 -21.07
CA ALA A 80 20.67 21.75 -21.78
C ALA A 80 19.67 20.84 -21.06
N GLU A 81 19.08 19.93 -21.84
CA GLU A 81 18.30 18.81 -21.33
C GLU A 81 19.21 17.82 -20.59
N VAL A 82 18.73 17.37 -19.42
CA VAL A 82 19.37 16.36 -18.59
C VAL A 82 18.35 15.28 -18.28
N GLY A 83 18.60 14.09 -18.79
CA GLY A 83 17.76 12.93 -18.57
C GLY A 83 18.39 11.89 -17.67
N PHE A 84 17.57 11.18 -16.88
CA PHE A 84 18.03 10.15 -15.96
C PHE A 84 17.02 8.99 -15.83
N ILE A 85 17.53 7.76 -15.81
CA ILE A 85 16.82 6.54 -15.43
C ILE A 85 17.74 5.72 -14.51
N ALA A 86 17.25 5.35 -13.31
CA ALA A 86 17.90 4.32 -12.51
C ALA A 86 17.41 2.93 -12.95
N VAL A 87 18.34 2.01 -13.18
CA VAL A 87 18.05 0.71 -13.82
C VAL A 87 19.10 -0.33 -13.44
N TYR A 88 18.69 -1.60 -13.37
CA TYR A 88 19.65 -2.69 -13.20
C TYR A 88 20.52 -2.86 -14.43
N PHE A 89 21.75 -3.33 -14.26
CA PHE A 89 22.67 -3.61 -15.36
C PHE A 89 22.96 -5.11 -15.49
N ASN A 90 22.95 -5.60 -16.73
CA ASN A 90 23.42 -6.93 -17.11
C ASN A 90 24.80 -6.79 -17.78
N GLY A 91 25.84 -6.59 -16.97
CA GLY A 91 27.17 -6.24 -17.45
C GLY A 91 27.25 -4.75 -17.79
N GLU A 92 27.56 -4.41 -19.05
CA GLU A 92 27.66 -3.01 -19.50
C GLU A 92 26.33 -2.45 -20.05
N GLU A 93 25.31 -3.28 -20.20
CA GLU A 93 24.02 -2.91 -20.80
C GLU A 93 22.91 -2.76 -19.75
N PRO A 94 22.06 -1.72 -19.86
CA PRO A 94 20.87 -1.59 -19.03
C PRO A 94 19.85 -2.71 -19.25
N ASP A 95 19.27 -3.22 -18.16
CA ASP A 95 18.14 -4.14 -18.16
C ASP A 95 16.81 -3.36 -18.15
N TRP A 96 16.29 -3.09 -19.34
CA TRP A 96 15.10 -2.24 -19.52
C TRP A 96 13.81 -2.81 -18.92
N ASP A 97 13.77 -4.11 -18.61
CA ASP A 97 12.65 -4.75 -17.93
C ASP A 97 12.71 -4.56 -16.41
N ARG A 98 13.87 -4.12 -15.89
CA ARG A 98 14.15 -3.90 -14.48
C ARG A 98 14.53 -2.44 -14.22
N LYS A 99 13.68 -1.51 -14.67
CA LYS A 99 13.80 -0.10 -14.33
C LYS A 99 13.30 0.18 -12.92
N LEU A 100 13.98 1.09 -12.23
CA LEU A 100 13.58 1.58 -10.92
C LEU A 100 12.94 2.97 -10.98
N THR A 101 13.12 3.68 -12.09
CA THR A 101 12.41 4.92 -12.42
C THR A 101 11.86 4.84 -13.83
N GLY A 102 10.82 5.63 -14.12
CA GLY A 102 10.53 6.03 -15.49
C GLY A 102 11.54 7.05 -16.01
N ASP A 103 11.18 7.75 -17.07
CA ASP A 103 12.02 8.82 -17.62
C ASP A 103 11.97 10.03 -16.68
N VAL A 104 13.09 10.35 -16.04
CA VAL A 104 13.23 11.55 -15.20
C VAL A 104 13.89 12.66 -16.02
N ASN A 105 13.12 13.70 -16.33
CA ASN A 105 13.58 14.89 -17.04
C ASN A 105 13.92 15.98 -16.02
N ILE A 106 15.21 16.16 -15.75
CA ILE A 106 15.72 17.13 -14.79
C ILE A 106 15.60 18.54 -15.39
N ASP A 107 15.06 19.48 -14.61
CA ASP A 107 14.86 20.86 -15.05
C ASP A 107 16.22 21.50 -15.43
N PRO A 108 16.33 22.19 -16.59
CA PRO A 108 17.58 22.81 -17.02
C PRO A 108 18.17 23.82 -16.03
N SER A 109 17.39 24.34 -15.09
CA SER A 109 17.87 25.17 -13.98
C SER A 109 18.84 24.46 -13.04
N ALA A 110 18.89 23.13 -13.07
CA ALA A 110 19.90 22.35 -12.34
C ALA A 110 21.32 22.62 -12.86
N VAL A 111 21.50 23.02 -14.12
CA VAL A 111 22.83 23.26 -14.68
C VAL A 111 23.23 24.72 -14.48
N VAL A 112 23.96 24.99 -13.40
CA VAL A 112 24.43 26.34 -13.05
C VAL A 112 25.91 26.49 -13.42
N LYS A 113 26.24 27.60 -14.10
CA LYS A 113 27.59 27.85 -14.61
C LYS A 113 28.63 27.87 -13.50
N ASP A 114 29.72 27.12 -13.69
CA ASP A 114 30.87 27.03 -12.79
C ASP A 114 30.48 26.55 -11.36
N GLU A 115 29.34 25.86 -11.23
CA GLU A 115 28.80 25.33 -9.97
C GLU A 115 28.52 23.83 -10.08
N VAL A 116 28.42 23.19 -8.90
CA VAL A 116 27.98 21.80 -8.74
C VAL A 116 26.58 21.86 -8.13
N THR A 117 25.60 21.29 -8.82
CA THR A 117 24.21 21.24 -8.34
C THR A 117 23.83 19.81 -7.99
N HIS A 118 23.14 19.64 -6.84
CA HIS A 118 22.68 18.35 -6.37
C HIS A 118 21.19 18.18 -6.69
N VAL A 119 20.83 17.05 -7.28
CA VAL A 119 19.46 16.70 -7.67
C VAL A 119 19.09 15.36 -7.04
N TYR A 120 17.92 15.27 -6.41
CA TYR A 120 17.46 14.09 -5.68
C TYR A 120 16.28 13.43 -6.40
N VAL A 121 16.36 12.11 -6.55
CA VAL A 121 15.39 11.25 -7.24
C VAL A 121 15.11 10.03 -6.39
N PHE A 122 13.84 9.61 -6.30
CA PHE A 122 13.44 8.42 -5.54
C PHE A 122 13.11 7.25 -6.48
N GLU A 123 13.12 6.03 -5.94
CA GLU A 123 12.52 4.86 -6.56
C GLU A 123 11.05 5.14 -6.96
N GLY A 124 10.69 4.67 -8.16
CA GLY A 124 9.39 4.87 -8.76
C GLY A 124 9.13 6.29 -9.28
N ALA A 125 10.15 7.17 -9.30
CA ALA A 125 10.05 8.49 -9.91
C ALA A 125 9.82 8.39 -11.43
N GLU A 126 8.99 9.26 -11.96
CA GLU A 126 8.73 9.39 -13.40
C GLU A 126 8.23 10.80 -13.68
N THR A 127 8.87 11.51 -14.60
CA THR A 127 8.40 12.85 -14.97
C THR A 127 7.11 12.74 -15.79
N LYS A 128 6.04 13.39 -15.30
CA LYS A 128 4.74 13.51 -15.97
C LYS A 128 4.34 14.97 -16.04
N GLU A 129 3.26 15.26 -16.76
CA GLU A 129 2.64 16.59 -16.73
C GLU A 129 2.35 16.99 -15.28
N ASP A 130 2.85 18.15 -14.86
CA ASP A 130 2.78 18.69 -13.49
C ASP A 130 3.44 17.83 -12.38
N VAL A 131 4.32 16.90 -12.75
CA VAL A 131 5.07 16.05 -11.81
C VAL A 131 6.56 16.05 -12.21
N PRO A 132 7.41 16.92 -11.60
CA PRO A 132 8.82 16.97 -11.94
C PRO A 132 9.55 15.66 -11.57
N ALA A 133 9.16 15.03 -10.46
CA ALA A 133 9.76 13.81 -9.90
C ALA A 133 11.28 13.90 -9.67
N HIS A 134 11.80 15.11 -9.51
CA HIS A 134 13.18 15.41 -9.14
C HIS A 134 13.21 16.68 -8.27
N TYR A 135 14.25 16.81 -7.44
CA TYR A 135 14.34 17.86 -6.42
C TYR A 135 15.73 18.49 -6.42
N ILE A 136 15.81 19.80 -6.71
CA ILE A 136 17.09 20.51 -6.92
C ILE A 136 17.47 21.27 -5.66
N ALA A 137 18.64 21.00 -5.08
CA ALA A 137 19.15 21.76 -3.95
C ALA A 137 19.75 23.11 -4.38
N LYS A 138 19.66 24.10 -3.50
CA LYS A 138 20.27 25.42 -3.68
C LYS A 138 21.48 25.58 -2.76
N LYS A 139 22.58 26.06 -3.31
CA LYS A 139 23.86 26.24 -2.62
C LYS A 139 23.87 27.34 -1.56
N ASP A 140 23.06 28.38 -1.71
CA ASP A 140 23.14 29.59 -0.88
C ASP A 140 22.16 29.60 0.31
N VAL A 141 21.49 28.47 0.58
CA VAL A 141 20.45 28.30 1.61
C VAL A 141 20.57 26.93 2.25
N TYR A 142 19.89 26.72 3.38
CA TYR A 142 19.67 25.37 3.91
C TYR A 142 18.48 24.73 3.20
N ASN A 143 18.61 23.46 2.82
CA ASN A 143 17.60 22.74 2.08
C ASN A 143 16.93 21.69 2.97
N LEU A 144 15.63 21.46 2.77
CA LEU A 144 14.90 20.34 3.35
C LEU A 144 14.25 19.54 2.23
N LEU A 145 14.64 18.29 2.08
CA LEU A 145 13.88 17.32 1.30
C LEU A 145 12.86 16.65 2.22
N LEU A 146 11.60 17.08 2.09
CA LEU A 146 10.48 16.60 2.90
C LEU A 146 9.71 15.52 2.13
N VAL A 147 9.57 14.35 2.73
CA VAL A 147 8.81 13.21 2.20
C VAL A 147 7.59 12.96 3.08
N TYR A 148 6.44 12.70 2.47
CA TYR A 148 5.19 12.36 3.15
C TYR A 148 4.52 11.17 2.47
N VAL A 149 4.16 10.17 3.25
CA VAL A 149 3.44 8.98 2.79
C VAL A 149 2.16 8.82 3.59
N ASP A 150 1.07 8.65 2.87
CA ASP A 150 -0.14 8.05 3.41
C ASP A 150 -0.19 6.57 3.00
N PRO A 151 -0.04 5.61 3.93
CA PRO A 151 -0.14 4.19 3.61
C PRO A 151 -1.47 3.79 2.96
N ALA A 152 -2.57 4.51 3.27
CA ALA A 152 -3.88 4.30 2.65
C ALA A 152 -3.99 4.95 1.24
N ASN A 153 -2.92 5.60 0.77
CA ASN A 153 -2.86 6.33 -0.50
C ASN A 153 -3.98 7.39 -0.65
N ASN A 154 -4.40 7.98 0.47
CA ASN A 154 -5.51 8.92 0.55
C ASN A 154 -5.05 10.34 0.93
N TYR A 155 -4.60 11.09 -0.07
CA TYR A 155 -4.10 12.44 0.14
C TYR A 155 -5.23 13.47 0.12
N GLU A 156 -5.31 14.31 1.15
CA GLU A 156 -6.23 15.44 1.16
C GLU A 156 -5.87 16.47 0.08
N GLU A 157 -6.89 17.01 -0.58
CA GLU A 157 -6.72 18.06 -1.59
C GLU A 157 -6.03 19.30 -1.00
N ASN A 158 -6.36 19.63 0.26
CA ASN A 158 -5.76 20.78 0.93
C ASN A 158 -4.46 20.48 1.69
N LEU A 159 -3.85 19.29 1.54
CA LEU A 159 -2.58 18.97 2.18
C LEU A 159 -1.47 19.99 1.84
N GLY A 160 -0.65 20.34 2.82
CA GLY A 160 0.49 21.22 2.66
C GLY A 160 1.22 21.42 3.99
N VAL A 161 1.98 22.51 4.08
CA VAL A 161 2.74 22.83 5.30
C VAL A 161 2.34 24.18 5.89
N TYR A 162 2.39 24.26 7.21
CA TYR A 162 2.53 25.54 7.92
C TYR A 162 3.92 25.60 8.52
N ALA A 163 4.62 26.71 8.32
CA ALA A 163 6.04 26.80 8.57
C ALA A 163 6.41 28.06 9.36
N TRP A 164 7.58 28.06 9.97
CA TRP A 164 8.13 29.20 10.70
C TRP A 164 9.66 29.19 10.66
N GLY A 165 10.27 30.34 10.95
CA GLY A 165 11.73 30.42 11.10
C GLY A 165 12.52 30.67 9.81
N GLY A 166 11.93 31.31 8.79
CA GLY A 166 12.69 31.85 7.65
C GLY A 166 12.69 30.99 6.38
N TRP A 167 11.55 30.38 6.06
CA TRP A 167 11.33 29.71 4.77
C TRP A 167 11.19 30.72 3.62
N ASP A 168 11.44 30.28 2.38
CA ASP A 168 11.36 31.13 1.18
C ASP A 168 9.92 31.39 0.67
N PHE A 169 8.92 31.04 1.47
CA PHE A 169 7.51 31.34 1.27
C PHE A 169 6.91 31.99 2.53
N GLU A 170 5.80 32.70 2.37
CA GLU A 170 5.10 33.37 3.48
C GLU A 170 4.07 32.42 4.14
N PRO A 171 4.31 31.92 5.36
CA PRO A 171 3.41 30.97 5.99
C PRO A 171 2.11 31.64 6.43
N GLN A 172 0.97 31.03 6.11
CA GLN A 172 -0.35 31.49 6.53
C GLN A 172 -1.12 30.36 7.20
N TRP A 173 -1.48 30.55 8.47
CA TRP A 173 -2.34 29.60 9.17
C TRP A 173 -3.72 29.58 8.50
N GLY A 174 -4.29 28.40 8.29
CA GLY A 174 -5.53 28.27 7.52
C GLY A 174 -5.33 28.06 6.02
N THR A 175 -4.11 28.27 5.51
CA THR A 175 -3.81 28.18 4.07
C THR A 175 -2.47 27.48 3.89
N PRO A 176 -2.47 26.12 3.88
CA PRO A 176 -1.24 25.34 3.76
C PRO A 176 -0.47 25.63 2.48
N GLU A 177 0.85 25.79 2.58
CA GLU A 177 1.73 25.94 1.42
C GLU A 177 1.83 24.62 0.66
N LYS A 178 1.70 24.69 -0.68
CA LYS A 178 1.59 23.51 -1.55
C LYS A 178 2.97 23.06 -2.02
N VAL A 179 3.71 22.45 -1.10
CA VAL A 179 5.09 22.00 -1.34
C VAL A 179 5.21 20.62 -1.97
N PHE A 180 4.16 19.80 -1.90
CA PHE A 180 4.23 18.39 -2.28
C PHE A 180 3.92 18.16 -3.76
N THR A 181 4.78 17.38 -4.40
CA THR A 181 4.53 16.75 -5.71
C THR A 181 4.60 15.22 -5.57
N ASN A 182 4.24 14.48 -6.61
CA ASN A 182 4.47 13.03 -6.62
C ASN A 182 5.97 12.77 -6.87
N GLY A 183 6.68 12.30 -5.87
CA GLY A 183 8.14 12.12 -5.92
C GLY A 183 8.60 10.73 -6.30
N GLY A 184 7.77 9.71 -6.11
CA GLY A 184 8.11 8.32 -6.36
C GLY A 184 6.96 7.38 -6.03
N SER A 185 7.25 6.09 -6.03
CA SER A 185 6.31 5.03 -5.64
C SER A 185 7.07 3.83 -5.07
N HIS A 186 6.33 2.99 -4.35
CA HIS A 186 6.83 1.72 -3.82
C HIS A 186 5.76 0.64 -4.03
N SER A 187 6.13 -0.63 -4.04
CA SER A 187 5.18 -1.75 -4.23
C SER A 187 4.03 -1.73 -3.20
N ALA A 188 4.29 -1.24 -1.98
CA ALA A 188 3.31 -1.10 -0.90
C ALA A 188 2.46 0.18 -1.00
N VAL A 189 2.96 1.24 -1.66
CA VAL A 189 2.34 2.56 -1.71
C VAL A 189 2.52 3.18 -3.09
N ALA A 190 1.40 3.36 -3.80
CA ALA A 190 1.41 3.80 -5.21
C ALA A 190 1.92 5.23 -5.42
N VAL A 191 1.80 6.10 -4.42
CA VAL A 191 2.26 7.49 -4.52
C VAL A 191 3.00 7.87 -3.25
N ILE A 192 4.22 8.39 -3.41
CA ILE A 192 5.01 9.00 -2.34
C ILE A 192 5.07 10.50 -2.64
N LYS A 193 4.69 11.34 -1.67
CA LYS A 193 4.77 12.80 -1.82
C LYS A 193 6.14 13.28 -1.38
N ALA A 194 6.73 14.19 -2.14
CA ALA A 194 7.94 14.86 -1.71
C ALA A 194 8.00 16.32 -2.21
N GLY A 195 8.83 17.12 -1.53
CA GLY A 195 9.07 18.52 -1.85
C GLY A 195 10.45 18.97 -1.37
N MET A 196 11.08 19.87 -2.14
CA MET A 196 12.31 20.55 -1.75
C MET A 196 11.97 21.95 -1.25
N LEU A 197 12.27 22.22 0.02
CA LEU A 197 12.01 23.50 0.68
C LEU A 197 13.34 24.18 1.03
N TYR A 198 13.31 25.50 1.12
CA TYR A 198 14.51 26.31 1.31
C TYR A 198 14.37 27.26 2.49
N SER A 199 15.41 27.37 3.31
CA SER A 199 15.43 28.28 4.46
C SER A 199 16.73 29.06 4.58
N GLU A 200 16.62 30.30 5.04
CA GLU A 200 17.77 31.13 5.42
C GLU A 200 18.30 30.82 6.83
N SER A 201 17.61 29.96 7.59
CA SER A 201 17.94 29.66 8.99
C SER A 201 17.85 28.15 9.28
N PRO A 202 18.89 27.53 9.86
CA PRO A 202 18.88 26.10 10.13
C PRO A 202 17.88 25.72 11.24
N GLY A 203 17.52 26.65 12.12
CA GLY A 203 16.51 26.44 13.18
C GLY A 203 15.05 26.58 12.71
N ALA A 204 14.79 26.53 11.40
CA ALA A 204 13.44 26.60 10.87
C ALA A 204 12.65 25.33 11.20
N GLY A 205 11.32 25.47 11.31
CA GLY A 205 10.43 24.35 11.58
C GLY A 205 9.15 24.45 10.78
N LEU A 206 8.45 23.32 10.66
CA LEU A 206 7.16 23.23 10.01
C LEU A 206 6.30 22.13 10.61
N LEU A 207 5.03 22.10 10.23
CA LEU A 207 4.13 20.96 10.42
C LEU A 207 3.37 20.69 9.13
N ILE A 208 2.92 19.45 8.95
CA ILE A 208 2.09 19.03 7.81
C ILE A 208 0.63 19.03 8.27
N TYR A 209 -0.25 19.64 7.48
CA TYR A 209 -1.68 19.74 7.79
C TYR A 209 -2.52 20.06 6.54
N ALA A 210 -3.85 20.06 6.69
CA ALA A 210 -4.80 20.42 5.63
C ALA A 210 -5.59 21.71 5.90
N GLY A 211 -5.11 22.57 6.80
CA GLY A 211 -5.61 23.94 6.99
C GLY A 211 -6.20 24.24 8.36
N ASP A 212 -6.43 23.25 9.20
CA ASP A 212 -6.99 23.45 10.55
C ASP A 212 -6.20 22.66 11.59
N ASP A 213 -6.43 22.96 12.88
CA ASP A 213 -5.76 22.27 13.98
C ASP A 213 -6.10 20.77 14.00
N ASP A 214 -7.37 20.45 13.72
CA ASP A 214 -7.86 19.07 13.68
C ASP A 214 -7.29 18.29 12.49
N THR A 215 -6.77 18.96 11.45
CA THR A 215 -6.20 18.29 10.26
C THR A 215 -4.68 18.20 10.27
N LYS A 216 -4.06 18.42 11.44
CA LYS A 216 -2.62 18.20 11.62
C LYS A 216 -2.28 16.72 11.41
N LYS A 217 -1.23 16.49 10.63
CA LYS A 217 -0.65 15.16 10.36
C LYS A 217 0.60 14.90 11.19
N THR A 218 1.23 15.97 11.69
CA THR A 218 2.48 15.88 12.43
C THR A 218 2.51 16.88 13.58
N GLY A 219 3.38 16.58 14.56
CA GLY A 219 4.02 17.61 15.38
C GLY A 219 5.06 18.40 14.57
N ASP A 220 6.00 19.01 15.28
CA ASP A 220 7.05 19.83 14.65
C ASP A 220 8.06 18.96 13.88
N VAL A 221 8.19 19.22 12.59
CA VAL A 221 9.33 18.83 11.76
C VAL A 221 10.38 19.92 11.87
N LYS A 222 11.63 19.54 12.17
CA LYS A 222 12.70 20.47 12.52
C LYS A 222 13.86 20.35 11.55
N LEU A 223 14.23 21.48 10.95
CA LEU A 223 15.29 21.53 9.96
C LEU A 223 16.67 21.26 10.58
N ASP A 224 16.92 21.74 11.80
CA ASP A 224 18.20 21.54 12.49
C ASP A 224 18.46 20.07 12.81
N VAL A 225 17.41 19.30 13.14
CA VAL A 225 17.51 17.85 13.31
C VAL A 225 17.78 17.16 11.97
N ALA A 226 17.11 17.59 10.90
CA ALA A 226 17.28 17.02 9.56
C ALA A 226 18.68 17.26 8.97
N LEU A 227 19.29 18.41 9.28
CA LEU A 227 20.62 18.78 8.78
C LEU A 227 21.77 18.19 9.60
N GLY A 228 21.53 17.77 10.84
CA GLY A 228 22.58 17.24 11.72
C GLY A 228 23.44 18.33 12.40
N GLU A 229 24.67 17.95 12.78
CA GLU A 229 25.59 18.83 13.51
C GLU A 229 26.33 19.80 12.59
N ASP A 230 26.45 21.08 13.00
CA ASP A 230 27.21 22.14 12.32
C ASP A 230 26.87 22.35 10.82
N PRO A 231 25.60 22.61 10.45
CA PRO A 231 25.20 22.71 9.05
C PRO A 231 25.77 23.93 8.32
N GLU A 232 26.08 23.74 7.04
CA GLU A 232 26.55 24.77 6.11
C GLU A 232 25.47 25.10 5.06
N LEU A 233 25.61 26.25 4.40
CA LEU A 233 24.73 26.59 3.27
C LEU A 233 24.99 25.63 2.12
N GLY A 234 23.92 25.15 1.50
CA GLY A 234 23.96 24.10 0.47
C GLY A 234 23.63 22.71 1.02
N ASP A 235 23.74 22.50 2.33
CA ASP A 235 23.40 21.22 2.94
C ASP A 235 21.91 20.91 2.76
N VAL A 236 21.62 19.61 2.65
CA VAL A 236 20.27 19.07 2.47
C VAL A 236 19.95 18.18 3.65
N GLY A 237 18.99 18.62 4.45
CA GLY A 237 18.40 17.77 5.49
C GLY A 237 17.27 16.94 4.93
N PHE A 238 17.09 15.74 5.48
CA PHE A 238 16.02 14.82 5.09
C PHE A 238 15.01 14.66 6.22
N ALA A 239 13.72 14.80 5.92
CA ALA A 239 12.65 14.49 6.86
C ALA A 239 11.59 13.67 6.15
N TYR A 240 11.21 12.55 6.75
CA TYR A 240 10.24 11.61 6.22
C TYR A 240 9.08 11.47 7.19
N VAL A 241 7.85 11.48 6.68
CA VAL A 241 6.66 11.47 7.50
C VAL A 241 5.69 10.39 7.05
N VAL A 242 5.19 9.61 8.00
CA VAL A 242 4.10 8.65 7.78
C VAL A 242 2.80 9.21 8.35
N ASN A 243 1.74 9.23 7.56
CA ASN A 243 0.42 9.62 8.04
C ASN A 243 -0.08 8.61 9.08
N LYS A 244 -0.48 9.11 10.26
CA LYS A 244 -1.15 8.33 11.31
C LYS A 244 -2.59 8.79 11.60
N GLY A 245 -3.10 9.74 10.82
CA GLY A 245 -4.45 10.29 10.94
C GLY A 245 -4.46 11.79 11.26
N ASP A 246 -5.68 12.32 11.37
CA ASP A 246 -5.96 13.70 11.74
C ASP A 246 -5.70 13.97 13.24
N GLY A 247 -5.35 15.21 13.57
CA GLY A 247 -5.00 15.64 14.93
C GLY A 247 -3.70 15.02 15.49
N TYR A 248 -2.93 14.30 14.66
CA TYR A 248 -1.78 13.54 15.14
C TYR A 248 -0.55 14.44 15.35
N THR A 249 -0.22 14.70 16.62
CA THR A 249 0.82 15.69 17.01
C THR A 249 1.92 15.12 17.89
N VAL A 250 1.96 13.79 18.10
CA VAL A 250 2.93 13.11 18.96
C VAL A 250 4.36 13.20 18.40
N GLY A 251 4.51 13.22 17.08
CA GLY A 251 5.78 13.41 16.38
C GLY A 251 6.63 12.13 16.21
N ASP A 252 6.16 10.99 16.71
CA ASP A 252 6.79 9.66 16.49
C ASP A 252 6.57 9.11 15.06
N ASN A 253 5.92 9.91 14.21
CA ASN A 253 5.67 9.63 12.80
C ASN A 253 6.53 10.50 11.88
N VAL A 254 7.47 11.26 12.47
CA VAL A 254 8.49 12.04 11.77
C VAL A 254 9.83 11.35 11.97
N PHE A 255 10.47 11.00 10.87
CA PHE A 255 11.73 10.28 10.79
C PHE A 255 12.76 11.15 10.10
N TYR A 256 14.01 11.06 10.54
CA TYR A 256 15.16 11.69 9.89
C TYR A 256 16.14 10.64 9.33
N ASP A 257 15.78 9.37 9.49
CA ASP A 257 16.46 8.21 8.91
C ASP A 257 15.49 7.53 7.93
N ALA A 258 15.99 7.22 6.73
CA ALA A 258 15.18 6.66 5.66
C ALA A 258 14.83 5.19 5.88
N THR A 259 15.69 4.42 6.59
CA THR A 259 15.44 3.01 6.90
C THR A 259 14.31 2.89 7.91
N ASP A 260 14.36 3.64 9.02
CA ASP A 260 13.27 3.66 10.02
C ASP A 260 11.94 4.09 9.39
N PHE A 261 11.99 5.08 8.50
CA PHE A 261 10.83 5.50 7.73
C PHE A 261 10.30 4.38 6.83
N ALA A 262 11.16 3.72 6.05
CA ALA A 262 10.77 2.67 5.14
C ALA A 262 10.14 1.48 5.89
N GLU A 263 10.68 1.13 7.06
CA GLU A 263 10.07 0.13 7.94
C GLU A 263 8.66 0.55 8.38
N GLU A 264 8.43 1.80 8.78
CA GLU A 264 7.10 2.23 9.22
C GLU A 264 6.11 2.42 8.05
N ALA A 265 6.59 2.93 6.92
CA ALA A 265 5.79 3.35 5.76
C ALA A 265 5.42 2.18 4.84
N PHE A 266 6.32 1.22 4.66
CA PHE A 266 6.19 0.18 3.64
C PHE A 266 6.04 -1.23 4.19
N LYS A 267 6.35 -1.44 5.48
CA LYS A 267 6.09 -2.75 6.10
C LYS A 267 4.60 -2.98 6.20
N PHE A 268 4.20 -4.16 5.74
CA PHE A 268 2.84 -4.64 5.92
C PHE A 268 2.49 -4.74 7.40
N LYS A 269 1.37 -4.14 7.80
CA LYS A 269 0.87 -4.20 9.16
C LYS A 269 -0.64 -4.34 9.21
N LEU A 270 -1.11 -4.95 10.28
CA LEU A 270 -2.49 -4.81 10.74
C LEU A 270 -2.67 -3.42 11.33
N MET A 271 -3.67 -2.70 10.86
CA MET A 271 -3.95 -1.33 11.30
C MET A 271 -4.66 -1.38 12.67
N PRO A 272 -4.16 -0.70 13.71
CA PRO A 272 -4.82 -0.67 15.03
C PRO A 272 -6.17 0.06 14.97
N MET A 273 -7.01 -0.19 15.98
CA MET A 273 -8.29 0.53 16.12
C MET A 273 -8.05 2.04 16.21
N GLN A 274 -8.85 2.80 15.46
CA GLN A 274 -8.93 4.26 15.54
C GLN A 274 -10.38 4.67 15.69
N LEU A 275 -10.66 5.58 16.63
CA LEU A 275 -11.97 6.18 16.84
C LEU A 275 -11.93 7.63 16.34
N ASP A 276 -12.83 7.97 15.42
CA ASP A 276 -13.11 9.36 15.07
C ASP A 276 -13.97 9.99 16.18
N GLU A 277 -13.40 10.93 16.94
CA GLU A 277 -14.11 11.55 18.08
C GLU A 277 -15.33 12.38 17.65
N GLN A 278 -15.39 12.86 16.40
CA GLN A 278 -16.49 13.68 15.90
C GLN A 278 -17.63 12.84 15.35
N THR A 279 -17.31 11.83 14.55
CA THR A 279 -18.31 10.99 13.87
C THR A 279 -18.65 9.72 14.65
N ARG A 280 -17.81 9.35 15.63
CA ARG A 280 -17.82 8.07 16.36
C ARG A 280 -17.61 6.85 15.46
N GLU A 281 -17.10 7.06 14.24
CA GLU A 281 -16.74 5.98 13.33
C GLU A 281 -15.48 5.26 13.83
N ILE A 282 -15.54 3.93 13.91
CA ILE A 282 -14.37 3.09 14.22
C ILE A 282 -13.75 2.57 12.92
N LYS A 283 -12.42 2.71 12.81
CA LYS A 283 -11.60 2.16 11.72
C LYS A 283 -10.52 1.23 12.29
N GLY A 284 -9.86 0.48 11.42
CA GLY A 284 -8.76 -0.41 11.80
C GLY A 284 -9.21 -1.83 12.18
N THR A 285 -8.38 -2.50 12.97
CA THR A 285 -8.54 -3.88 13.39
C THR A 285 -8.97 -3.94 14.85
N TYR A 286 -10.16 -4.50 15.10
CA TYR A 286 -10.77 -4.56 16.43
C TYR A 286 -11.84 -5.65 16.50
N ALA A 287 -12.17 -6.11 17.71
CA ALA A 287 -13.33 -6.97 17.91
C ALA A 287 -14.58 -6.09 18.09
N LYS A 288 -15.52 -6.19 17.14
CA LYS A 288 -16.80 -5.47 17.19
C LYS A 288 -17.73 -6.06 18.24
N ASP A 289 -17.84 -7.38 18.26
CA ASP A 289 -18.62 -8.16 19.22
C ASP A 289 -17.87 -9.46 19.53
N PRO A 290 -18.32 -10.28 20.50
CA PRO A 290 -17.60 -11.49 20.87
C PRO A 290 -17.31 -12.46 19.73
N LYS A 291 -18.03 -12.39 18.59
CA LYS A 291 -17.85 -13.29 17.45
C LYS A 291 -17.37 -12.61 16.19
N THR A 292 -17.23 -11.30 16.17
CA THR A 292 -16.94 -10.54 14.95
C THR A 292 -15.69 -9.70 15.13
N VAL A 293 -14.67 -9.99 14.33
CA VAL A 293 -13.42 -9.20 14.29
C VAL A 293 -13.35 -8.45 12.96
N MET A 294 -13.28 -7.12 13.03
CA MET A 294 -12.96 -6.28 11.89
C MET A 294 -11.44 -6.29 11.71
N VAL A 295 -10.97 -6.47 10.49
CA VAL A 295 -9.54 -6.49 10.18
C VAL A 295 -9.25 -5.56 9.02
N ASN A 296 -8.28 -4.66 9.21
CA ASN A 296 -7.80 -3.73 8.20
C ASN A 296 -6.28 -3.84 8.09
N ILE A 297 -5.78 -3.95 6.86
CA ILE A 297 -4.36 -4.10 6.56
C ILE A 297 -3.83 -2.81 5.94
N SER A 298 -2.54 -2.53 6.13
CA SER A 298 -1.90 -1.27 5.69
C SER A 298 -1.74 -1.13 4.19
N SER A 299 -1.76 -2.24 3.45
CA SER A 299 -1.54 -2.24 2.01
C SER A 299 -2.54 -3.19 1.35
N PRO A 300 -3.22 -2.76 0.26
CA PRO A 300 -4.15 -3.61 -0.45
C PRO A 300 -3.43 -4.80 -1.09
N ILE A 301 -3.96 -6.00 -0.92
CA ILE A 301 -3.42 -7.24 -1.50
C ILE A 301 -4.34 -7.72 -2.61
N LYS A 302 -3.81 -8.26 -3.71
CA LYS A 302 -4.67 -8.75 -4.81
C LYS A 302 -5.60 -9.83 -4.30
N SER A 303 -6.85 -9.78 -4.76
CA SER A 303 -7.87 -10.75 -4.42
C SER A 303 -7.63 -12.07 -5.18
N PRO A 304 -7.35 -13.20 -4.49
CA PRO A 304 -7.37 -14.51 -5.15
C PRO A 304 -8.80 -14.92 -5.53
N TYR A 305 -9.81 -14.32 -4.89
CA TYR A 305 -11.21 -14.66 -5.09
C TYR A 305 -11.73 -14.22 -6.46
N LEU A 306 -11.40 -13.02 -6.94
CA LEU A 306 -12.00 -12.45 -8.14
C LEU A 306 -11.76 -13.32 -9.38
N ALA A 307 -10.51 -13.74 -9.58
CA ALA A 307 -10.08 -14.56 -10.72
C ALA A 307 -10.33 -16.06 -10.53
N ALA A 308 -10.66 -16.52 -9.31
CA ALA A 308 -10.84 -17.93 -9.03
C ALA A 308 -12.07 -18.52 -9.71
N LYS A 309 -11.88 -19.72 -10.29
CA LYS A 309 -12.97 -20.58 -10.80
C LYS A 309 -13.74 -21.25 -9.66
N ASP A 310 -13.04 -21.64 -8.60
CA ASP A 310 -13.61 -22.19 -7.36
C ASP A 310 -13.61 -21.09 -6.28
N LYS A 311 -14.79 -20.55 -5.99
CA LYS A 311 -14.95 -19.41 -5.08
C LYS A 311 -14.81 -19.83 -3.62
N GLU A 312 -15.28 -21.03 -3.30
CA GLU A 312 -15.19 -21.61 -1.97
C GLU A 312 -13.73 -21.90 -1.60
N ALA A 313 -12.96 -22.52 -2.49
CA ALA A 313 -11.53 -22.75 -2.27
C ALA A 313 -10.75 -21.43 -2.09
N ALA A 314 -11.06 -20.41 -2.91
CA ALA A 314 -10.42 -19.11 -2.79
C ALA A 314 -10.78 -18.38 -1.48
N ARG A 315 -12.01 -18.54 -0.98
CA ARG A 315 -12.40 -18.04 0.33
C ARG A 315 -11.66 -18.75 1.45
N GLU A 316 -11.50 -20.06 1.37
CA GLU A 316 -10.73 -20.82 2.37
C GLU A 316 -9.26 -20.36 2.42
N ILE A 317 -8.64 -20.07 1.27
CA ILE A 317 -7.29 -19.48 1.20
C ILE A 317 -7.24 -18.11 1.91
N ILE A 318 -8.22 -17.25 1.68
CA ILE A 318 -8.28 -15.93 2.35
C ILE A 318 -8.50 -16.13 3.85
N LYS A 319 -9.39 -17.05 4.25
CA LYS A 319 -9.69 -17.35 5.66
C LYS A 319 -8.44 -17.82 6.40
N SER A 320 -7.63 -18.63 5.74
CA SER A 320 -6.42 -19.19 6.32
C SER A 320 -5.26 -18.21 6.45
N TRP A 321 -5.37 -17.00 5.89
CA TRP A 321 -4.45 -15.89 6.22
C TRP A 321 -4.58 -15.44 7.67
N PHE A 322 -5.68 -15.79 8.35
CA PHE A 322 -5.96 -15.28 9.68
C PHE A 322 -5.84 -16.37 10.73
N THR A 323 -5.20 -16.04 11.85
CA THR A 323 -5.26 -16.82 13.09
C THR A 323 -5.65 -15.91 14.23
N VAL A 324 -6.55 -16.37 15.10
CA VAL A 324 -6.90 -15.68 16.35
C VAL A 324 -6.59 -16.61 17.51
N HIS A 325 -5.93 -16.10 18.56
CA HIS A 325 -5.60 -16.86 19.76
C HIS A 325 -5.57 -15.99 21.02
N GLU A 326 -5.81 -16.62 22.16
CA GLU A 326 -5.68 -15.99 23.48
C GLU A 326 -4.21 -15.78 23.82
N ILE A 327 -3.88 -14.61 24.37
CA ILE A 327 -2.53 -14.32 24.89
C ILE A 327 -2.47 -14.79 26.35
N LEU A 328 -1.56 -15.72 26.64
CA LEU A 328 -1.33 -16.24 28.00
C LEU A 328 -0.07 -15.63 28.65
N GLY A 329 0.83 -15.09 27.84
CA GLY A 329 2.08 -14.46 28.26
C GLY A 329 2.92 -14.03 27.05
N GLU A 330 4.13 -13.54 27.31
CA GLU A 330 5.07 -13.14 26.25
C GLU A 330 5.44 -14.37 25.39
N ASN A 331 4.95 -14.40 24.15
CA ASN A 331 5.08 -15.53 23.21
C ASN A 331 4.45 -16.85 23.70
N GLU A 332 3.52 -16.81 24.65
CA GLU A 332 2.75 -17.98 25.09
C GLU A 332 1.28 -17.78 24.73
N PHE A 333 0.75 -18.71 23.93
CA PHE A 333 -0.59 -18.59 23.35
C PHE A 333 -1.49 -19.73 23.77
N GLY A 334 -2.77 -19.40 23.98
CA GLY A 334 -3.82 -20.36 24.19
C GLY A 334 -4.21 -21.08 22.89
N PRO A 335 -5.23 -21.97 22.95
CA PRO A 335 -5.78 -22.59 21.76
C PRO A 335 -6.25 -21.56 20.74
N LYS A 336 -6.05 -21.84 19.45
CA LYS A 336 -6.60 -21.05 18.35
C LYS A 336 -8.12 -20.99 18.47
N ILE A 337 -8.69 -19.81 18.30
CA ILE A 337 -10.11 -19.59 18.14
C ILE A 337 -10.46 -19.87 16.67
N PRO A 338 -11.28 -20.90 16.37
CA PRO A 338 -11.63 -21.21 14.99
C PRO A 338 -12.41 -20.08 14.32
N ILE A 339 -12.08 -19.82 13.06
CA ILE A 339 -12.78 -18.85 12.20
C ILE A 339 -13.80 -19.63 11.37
N GLU A 340 -15.07 -19.32 11.57
CA GLU A 340 -16.20 -19.90 10.85
C GLU A 340 -16.21 -19.41 9.40
N ASP A 341 -16.07 -18.10 9.19
CA ASP A 341 -16.16 -17.46 7.88
C ASP A 341 -15.34 -16.17 7.80
N VAL A 342 -15.01 -15.74 6.59
CA VAL A 342 -14.35 -14.46 6.29
C VAL A 342 -15.12 -13.72 5.21
N HIS A 343 -15.51 -12.47 5.51
CA HIS A 343 -16.17 -11.59 4.55
C HIS A 343 -15.22 -10.51 4.08
N PHE A 344 -15.31 -10.16 2.81
CA PHE A 344 -14.47 -9.18 2.14
C PHE A 344 -15.18 -8.69 0.87
N ALA A 345 -14.63 -7.68 0.20
CA ALA A 345 -15.18 -7.15 -1.05
C ALA A 345 -14.97 -8.13 -2.21
N GLU A 346 -15.89 -9.07 -2.42
CA GLU A 346 -15.78 -10.17 -3.40
C GLU A 346 -15.57 -9.74 -4.86
N SER A 347 -16.03 -8.54 -5.22
CA SER A 347 -15.88 -7.97 -6.56
C SER A 347 -14.64 -7.10 -6.73
N ALA A 348 -13.84 -6.91 -5.68
CA ALA A 348 -12.67 -6.03 -5.72
C ALA A 348 -11.45 -6.77 -6.25
N GLU A 349 -10.64 -6.08 -7.07
CA GLU A 349 -9.36 -6.59 -7.57
C GLU A 349 -8.33 -6.72 -6.45
N THR A 350 -8.45 -5.88 -5.42
CA THR A 350 -7.62 -5.89 -4.23
C THR A 350 -8.47 -5.88 -2.97
N LEU A 351 -7.93 -6.45 -1.89
CA LEU A 351 -8.55 -6.60 -0.58
C LEU A 351 -7.74 -5.79 0.42
N ILE A 352 -8.44 -5.07 1.30
CA ILE A 352 -7.84 -4.25 2.37
C ILE A 352 -8.63 -4.33 3.68
N ASN A 353 -9.90 -4.75 3.60
CA ASN A 353 -10.82 -4.90 4.72
C ASN A 353 -11.38 -6.31 4.74
N PHE A 354 -11.41 -6.91 5.92
CA PHE A 354 -11.94 -8.24 6.17
C PHE A 354 -12.80 -8.23 7.43
N VAL A 355 -13.81 -9.10 7.47
CA VAL A 355 -14.60 -9.37 8.66
C VAL A 355 -14.48 -10.85 8.97
N LEU A 356 -13.88 -11.18 10.10
CA LEU A 356 -13.76 -12.56 10.58
C LEU A 356 -14.96 -12.88 11.46
N ILE A 357 -15.62 -13.99 11.16
CA ILE A 357 -16.69 -14.56 11.99
C ILE A 357 -16.10 -15.74 12.75
N LEU A 358 -16.12 -15.68 14.09
CA LEU A 358 -15.53 -16.68 14.97
C LEU A 358 -16.56 -17.73 15.37
N GLU A 359 -16.16 -19.00 15.38
CA GLU A 359 -17.03 -20.10 15.83
C GLU A 359 -17.36 -19.95 17.33
N ASN A 360 -16.35 -19.61 18.13
CA ASN A 360 -16.45 -19.46 19.58
C ASN A 360 -16.35 -17.98 19.97
N PRO A 361 -17.16 -17.52 20.95
CA PRO A 361 -17.09 -16.14 21.42
C PRO A 361 -15.77 -15.87 22.15
N LEU A 362 -15.22 -14.68 21.94
CA LEU A 362 -14.16 -14.08 22.72
C LEU A 362 -14.67 -13.72 24.13
N ASP A 363 -13.78 -13.74 25.11
CA ASP A 363 -14.04 -13.32 26.48
C ASP A 363 -13.33 -11.98 26.73
N ASN A 364 -14.08 -10.90 26.90
CA ASN A 364 -13.52 -9.56 27.10
C ASN A 364 -12.85 -9.35 28.47
N ALA A 365 -12.73 -10.38 29.31
CA ALA A 365 -11.82 -10.36 30.45
C ALA A 365 -10.39 -10.80 30.10
N LYS A 366 -10.17 -11.33 28.88
CA LYS A 366 -8.88 -11.85 28.39
C LYS A 366 -8.25 -10.94 27.34
N GLU A 367 -7.06 -11.31 26.87
CA GLU A 367 -6.41 -10.65 25.73
C GLU A 367 -6.28 -11.65 24.58
N TYR A 368 -6.44 -11.14 23.36
CA TYR A 368 -6.35 -11.92 22.14
C TYR A 368 -5.46 -11.21 21.15
N GLU A 369 -4.80 -11.98 20.30
CA GLU A 369 -4.06 -11.48 19.17
C GLU A 369 -4.67 -12.03 17.89
N VAL A 370 -4.72 -11.18 16.87
CA VAL A 370 -4.96 -11.58 15.49
C VAL A 370 -3.64 -11.56 14.73
N ILE A 371 -3.39 -12.61 13.97
CA ILE A 371 -2.24 -12.76 13.09
C ILE A 371 -2.78 -12.77 11.66
N PHE A 372 -2.21 -11.92 10.82
CA PHE A 372 -2.26 -12.01 9.38
C PHE A 372 -0.98 -12.66 8.89
N ASP A 373 -1.12 -13.74 8.14
CA ASP A 373 -0.02 -14.45 7.50
C ASP A 373 -0.46 -14.98 6.14
N SER A 374 -0.09 -14.27 5.06
CA SER A 374 -0.30 -14.77 3.71
C SER A 374 0.81 -15.74 3.26
N SER A 375 1.88 -15.89 4.06
CA SER A 375 2.91 -16.92 3.88
C SER A 375 2.39 -18.24 4.45
N MET A 376 1.36 -18.79 3.82
CA MET A 376 0.87 -20.08 4.24
C MET A 376 1.88 -21.18 3.88
N VAL A 377 2.67 -21.53 4.89
CA VAL A 377 3.43 -22.77 5.00
C VAL A 377 2.48 -23.94 4.73
N LEU A 378 2.64 -24.56 3.56
CA LEU A 378 2.01 -25.82 3.20
C LEU A 378 3.10 -26.67 2.53
N ASP A 379 3.26 -27.93 2.98
CA ASP A 379 4.29 -28.90 2.57
C ASP A 379 4.52 -29.01 1.04
N GLU A 380 5.61 -29.67 0.63
CA GLU A 380 5.88 -30.00 -0.79
C GLU A 380 4.64 -30.61 -1.46
N VAL A 381 4.21 -30.01 -2.58
CA VAL A 381 3.07 -30.52 -3.35
C VAL A 381 3.59 -31.25 -4.57
N VAL A 382 3.22 -32.52 -4.73
CA VAL A 382 3.46 -33.29 -5.96
C VAL A 382 2.24 -33.13 -6.86
N ALA A 383 2.48 -32.79 -8.13
CA ALA A 383 1.44 -32.62 -9.14
C ALA A 383 1.83 -33.28 -10.45
N THR A 384 0.84 -33.77 -11.21
CA THR A 384 1.04 -34.31 -12.55
C THR A 384 0.67 -33.27 -13.61
N LEU A 385 1.64 -32.84 -14.42
CA LEU A 385 1.39 -32.10 -15.64
C LEU A 385 0.82 -33.04 -16.70
N VAL A 386 -0.27 -32.66 -17.34
CA VAL A 386 -0.95 -33.43 -18.38
C VAL A 386 -1.02 -32.58 -19.65
N PHE A 387 -0.12 -32.84 -20.59
CA PHE A 387 -0.11 -32.20 -21.90
C PHE A 387 -1.12 -32.90 -22.80
N ASN A 388 -2.14 -32.17 -23.23
CA ASN A 388 -3.16 -32.59 -24.18
C ASN A 388 -2.90 -31.84 -25.48
N VAL A 389 -2.41 -32.56 -26.50
CA VAL A 389 -2.01 -31.98 -27.77
C VAL A 389 -3.01 -32.36 -28.86
N THR A 390 -3.46 -31.37 -29.61
CA THR A 390 -4.29 -31.55 -30.80
C THR A 390 -3.51 -31.13 -32.04
N LEU A 391 -3.39 -32.04 -33.00
CA LEU A 391 -2.82 -31.78 -34.32
C LEU A 391 -3.87 -31.20 -35.26
N ASP A 392 -3.43 -30.33 -36.16
CA ASP A 392 -4.26 -29.83 -37.26
C ASP A 392 -4.48 -30.87 -38.36
N LYS A 393 -3.58 -31.85 -38.50
CA LYS A 393 -3.66 -32.99 -39.43
C LYS A 393 -3.07 -34.27 -38.80
N PRO A 394 -3.57 -35.46 -39.17
CA PRO A 394 -3.00 -36.71 -38.66
C PRO A 394 -1.55 -36.90 -39.10
N LEU A 395 -0.71 -37.46 -38.23
CA LEU A 395 0.66 -37.87 -38.58
C LEU A 395 0.66 -39.01 -39.61
N GLU A 396 1.77 -39.16 -40.34
CA GLU A 396 1.97 -40.31 -41.22
C GLU A 396 2.12 -41.62 -40.41
N GLU A 397 1.86 -42.74 -41.07
CA GLU A 397 1.90 -44.05 -40.41
C GLU A 397 3.30 -44.36 -39.87
N GLY A 398 3.39 -44.54 -38.55
CA GLY A 398 4.63 -44.87 -37.84
C GLY A 398 5.33 -43.68 -37.19
N GLN A 399 4.84 -42.46 -37.38
CA GLN A 399 5.40 -41.26 -36.78
C GLN A 399 4.97 -41.06 -35.32
N GLN A 400 5.79 -40.34 -34.55
CA GLN A 400 5.57 -40.05 -33.13
C GLN A 400 5.85 -38.58 -32.78
N ILE A 401 5.22 -38.10 -31.70
CA ILE A 401 5.48 -36.77 -31.15
C ILE A 401 6.35 -36.91 -29.91
N ASN A 402 7.42 -36.13 -29.86
CA ASN A 402 8.28 -35.99 -28.69
C ASN A 402 8.20 -34.56 -28.16
N ILE A 403 8.43 -34.40 -26.85
CA ILE A 403 8.44 -33.12 -26.15
C ILE A 403 9.87 -32.80 -25.65
N PRO A 404 10.81 -32.38 -26.51
CA PRO A 404 12.09 -31.89 -26.03
C PRO A 404 11.95 -30.58 -25.27
N GLY A 405 12.74 -30.42 -24.20
CA GLY A 405 12.73 -29.19 -23.42
C GLY A 405 13.66 -29.27 -22.22
N GLY A 406 13.48 -28.33 -21.27
CA GLY A 406 14.19 -28.36 -19.99
C GLY A 406 14.01 -29.70 -19.25
N LEU A 407 12.83 -30.31 -19.41
CA LEU A 407 12.46 -31.62 -18.89
C LEU A 407 13.28 -32.80 -19.44
N SER A 408 13.61 -32.78 -20.74
CA SER A 408 14.32 -33.87 -21.42
C SER A 408 15.82 -33.58 -21.63
N GLY A 409 16.30 -32.44 -21.12
CA GLY A 409 17.65 -31.94 -21.40
C GLY A 409 17.84 -31.52 -22.87
N TRP A 410 16.76 -31.10 -23.54
CA TRP A 410 16.73 -30.74 -24.96
C TRP A 410 17.13 -31.86 -25.92
N ASP A 411 17.01 -33.13 -25.52
CA ASP A 411 17.19 -34.28 -26.41
C ASP A 411 15.86 -34.57 -27.16
N PRO A 412 15.79 -34.36 -28.50
CA PRO A 412 14.58 -34.61 -29.28
C PRO A 412 14.25 -36.11 -29.36
N ALA A 413 15.23 -37.00 -29.21
CA ALA A 413 15.04 -38.45 -29.30
C ALA A 413 14.85 -39.12 -27.92
N HIS A 414 14.60 -38.32 -26.86
CA HIS A 414 14.46 -38.85 -25.51
C HIS A 414 13.24 -39.77 -25.40
N LYS A 415 13.49 -41.05 -25.07
CA LYS A 415 12.48 -42.12 -25.12
C LYS A 415 11.35 -41.97 -24.11
N ASP A 416 11.64 -41.32 -22.98
CA ASP A 416 10.66 -41.11 -21.91
C ASP A 416 9.75 -39.88 -22.15
N PHE A 417 9.97 -39.10 -23.22
CA PHE A 417 9.18 -37.90 -23.57
C PHE A 417 8.41 -38.09 -24.88
N VAL A 418 8.02 -39.33 -25.19
CA VAL A 418 7.16 -39.67 -26.33
C VAL A 418 5.70 -39.57 -25.88
N MET A 419 4.88 -38.85 -26.65
CA MET A 419 3.45 -38.72 -26.36
C MET A 419 2.67 -39.98 -26.71
N GLU A 420 1.66 -40.29 -25.90
CA GLU A 420 0.71 -41.38 -26.17
C GLU A 420 -0.39 -40.90 -27.13
N LYS A 421 -0.63 -41.67 -28.20
CA LYS A 421 -1.71 -41.39 -29.16
C LYS A 421 -3.07 -41.75 -28.57
N VAL A 422 -3.96 -40.76 -28.43
CA VAL A 422 -5.35 -40.96 -27.99
C VAL A 422 -6.25 -41.28 -29.18
N ASP A 423 -6.15 -40.48 -30.25
CA ASP A 423 -6.77 -40.71 -31.55
C ASP A 423 -5.92 -40.13 -32.69
N ASP A 424 -6.43 -40.07 -33.92
CA ASP A 424 -5.66 -39.61 -35.08
C ASP A 424 -5.17 -38.16 -35.00
N LEU A 425 -5.78 -37.32 -34.15
CA LEU A 425 -5.41 -35.92 -33.97
C LEU A 425 -4.97 -35.60 -32.54
N ASN A 426 -5.36 -36.40 -31.54
CA ASN A 426 -5.13 -36.08 -30.14
C ASN A 426 -4.07 -36.97 -29.49
N TYR A 427 -3.17 -36.36 -28.73
CA TYR A 427 -2.06 -37.00 -28.03
C TYR A 427 -1.99 -36.52 -26.58
N ILE A 428 -1.52 -37.37 -25.68
CA ILE A 428 -1.39 -37.06 -24.25
C ILE A 428 0.01 -37.41 -23.73
N PHE A 429 0.53 -36.58 -22.82
CA PHE A 429 1.77 -36.87 -22.09
C PHE A 429 1.64 -36.43 -20.63
N GLU A 430 2.04 -37.28 -19.70
CA GLU A 430 1.97 -37.00 -18.26
C GLU A 430 3.38 -36.94 -17.65
N PHE A 431 3.63 -35.95 -16.80
CA PHE A 431 4.91 -35.76 -16.11
C PHE A 431 4.70 -35.28 -14.68
N GLU A 432 5.38 -35.89 -13.71
CA GLU A 432 5.28 -35.49 -12.30
C GLU A 432 6.28 -34.37 -11.96
N ILE A 433 5.77 -33.30 -11.34
CA ILE A 433 6.57 -32.22 -10.77
C ILE A 433 6.42 -32.20 -9.25
N THR A 434 7.43 -31.67 -8.57
CA THR A 434 7.37 -31.33 -7.15
C THR A 434 7.52 -29.82 -7.01
N LEU A 435 6.54 -29.19 -6.36
CA LEU A 435 6.51 -27.75 -6.11
C LEU A 435 6.83 -27.47 -4.64
N LYS A 436 8.00 -26.85 -4.42
CA LYS A 436 8.37 -26.32 -3.11
C LYS A 436 7.62 -24.99 -2.85
N GLU A 437 7.64 -24.56 -1.59
CA GLU A 437 7.03 -23.31 -1.16
C GLU A 437 7.65 -22.10 -1.88
N GLY A 438 6.81 -21.17 -2.37
CA GLY A 438 7.25 -19.97 -3.07
C GLY A 438 7.86 -20.18 -4.47
N GLU A 439 8.04 -21.44 -4.90
CA GLU A 439 8.59 -21.77 -6.20
C GLU A 439 7.46 -22.01 -7.22
N ASN A 440 7.61 -21.41 -8.40
CA ASN A 440 6.87 -21.83 -9.58
C ASN A 440 7.71 -22.84 -10.35
N TYR A 441 7.07 -23.89 -10.86
CA TYR A 441 7.74 -24.78 -11.79
C TYR A 441 7.71 -24.16 -13.18
N ARG A 442 8.87 -23.70 -13.67
CA ARG A 442 9.02 -23.23 -15.04
C ARG A 442 9.83 -24.22 -15.85
N THR A 443 9.31 -24.63 -17.00
CA THR A 443 10.11 -25.32 -18.02
C THR A 443 9.74 -24.82 -19.40
N GLU A 444 10.76 -24.73 -20.25
CA GLU A 444 10.59 -24.55 -21.69
C GLU A 444 10.49 -25.91 -22.37
N TYR A 445 9.78 -25.94 -23.48
CA TYR A 445 9.61 -27.12 -24.32
C TYR A 445 9.27 -26.75 -25.75
N LYS A 446 9.39 -27.73 -26.63
CA LYS A 446 8.90 -27.73 -28.01
C LYS A 446 8.31 -29.09 -28.34
N TYR A 447 7.50 -29.14 -29.39
CA TYR A 447 7.08 -30.39 -30.01
C TYR A 447 7.93 -30.71 -31.23
N VAL A 448 8.35 -31.96 -31.36
CA VAL A 448 9.05 -32.46 -32.55
C VAL A 448 8.42 -33.75 -33.04
N ASN A 449 8.41 -33.92 -34.35
CA ASN A 449 8.02 -35.15 -35.02
C ASN A 449 9.23 -36.08 -35.19
N ASP A 450 9.05 -37.37 -34.92
CA ASP A 450 10.05 -38.45 -35.06
C ASP A 450 11.36 -38.23 -34.27
N GLY A 451 11.31 -37.45 -33.21
CA GLY A 451 12.44 -37.19 -32.32
C GLY A 451 13.63 -36.52 -33.02
N THR A 452 13.37 -35.68 -34.02
CA THR A 452 14.38 -34.90 -34.75
C THR A 452 14.02 -33.42 -34.81
N TRP A 453 15.02 -32.55 -34.73
CA TRP A 453 14.84 -31.10 -34.93
C TRP A 453 14.43 -30.75 -36.36
N ASP A 454 14.70 -31.62 -37.34
CA ASP A 454 14.20 -31.43 -38.71
C ASP A 454 12.66 -31.46 -38.80
N GLY A 455 12.01 -32.04 -37.79
CA GLY A 455 10.56 -32.13 -37.66
C GLY A 455 10.01 -31.27 -36.51
N GLU A 456 10.71 -30.21 -36.09
CA GLU A 456 10.23 -29.33 -35.03
C GLU A 456 8.98 -28.54 -35.44
N GLU A 457 8.14 -28.22 -34.45
CA GLU A 457 7.09 -27.24 -34.62
C GLU A 457 7.68 -25.87 -35.00
N ARG A 458 6.96 -25.13 -35.83
CA ARG A 458 7.43 -23.85 -36.38
C ARG A 458 6.92 -22.67 -35.57
N LEU A 459 7.41 -22.57 -34.35
CA LEU A 459 7.30 -21.38 -33.52
C LEU A 459 8.62 -20.62 -33.52
N THR A 460 8.53 -19.29 -33.54
CA THR A 460 9.68 -18.37 -33.43
C THR A 460 10.40 -18.47 -32.09
N GLU A 461 9.67 -18.90 -31.05
CA GLU A 461 10.16 -19.06 -29.68
C GLU A 461 9.77 -20.42 -29.11
N ASN A 462 10.43 -20.82 -28.02
CA ASN A 462 10.05 -22.03 -27.28
C ASN A 462 8.71 -21.82 -26.58
N ARG A 463 7.93 -22.91 -26.44
CA ARG A 463 6.82 -22.90 -25.49
C ARG A 463 7.37 -22.91 -24.07
N TYR A 464 6.63 -22.34 -23.14
CA TYR A 464 6.93 -22.47 -21.72
C TYR A 464 5.66 -22.80 -20.96
N VAL A 465 5.82 -23.60 -19.91
CA VAL A 465 4.79 -23.76 -18.90
C VAL A 465 5.35 -23.21 -17.60
N ILE A 466 4.56 -22.37 -16.94
CA ILE A 466 4.79 -21.96 -15.57
C ILE A 466 3.62 -22.51 -14.76
N VAL A 467 3.92 -23.33 -13.77
CA VAL A 467 2.92 -23.94 -12.91
C VAL A 467 3.10 -23.43 -11.50
N GLY A 468 2.08 -22.73 -11.02
CA GLY A 468 1.90 -22.40 -9.62
C GLY A 468 1.00 -23.41 -8.94
N ARG A 469 0.97 -23.39 -7.59
CA ARG A 469 0.12 -24.31 -6.81
C ARG A 469 -1.38 -24.13 -7.07
N ASN A 470 -1.81 -22.91 -7.41
CA ASN A 470 -3.21 -22.60 -7.72
C ASN A 470 -3.71 -23.25 -9.03
N ASP A 471 -2.80 -23.74 -9.87
CA ASP A 471 -3.13 -24.41 -11.13
C ASP A 471 -3.46 -25.89 -10.93
N ILE A 472 -3.20 -26.44 -9.74
CA ILE A 472 -3.38 -27.85 -9.42
C ILE A 472 -4.84 -28.13 -9.04
N VAL A 473 -5.51 -28.94 -9.85
CA VAL A 473 -6.86 -29.44 -9.60
C VAL A 473 -6.80 -30.95 -9.51
N ASP A 474 -7.23 -31.53 -8.39
CA ASP A 474 -7.18 -32.98 -8.14
C ASP A 474 -5.78 -33.61 -8.35
N GLY A 475 -4.72 -32.88 -7.99
CA GLY A 475 -3.33 -33.31 -8.15
C GLY A 475 -2.80 -33.22 -9.58
N LYS A 476 -3.55 -32.63 -10.52
CA LYS A 476 -3.19 -32.50 -11.93
C LYS A 476 -3.22 -31.06 -12.42
N VAL A 477 -2.42 -30.78 -13.45
CA VAL A 477 -2.44 -29.53 -14.21
C VAL A 477 -2.59 -29.89 -15.69
N ASN A 478 -3.69 -29.47 -16.31
CA ASN A 478 -3.96 -29.78 -17.70
C ASN A 478 -3.46 -28.65 -18.60
N ILE A 479 -2.57 -28.99 -19.53
CA ILE A 479 -2.00 -28.13 -20.55
C ILE A 479 -2.65 -28.52 -21.87
N TYR A 480 -3.15 -27.56 -22.64
CA TYR A 480 -3.80 -27.79 -23.92
C TYR A 480 -3.04 -27.05 -25.01
N ASP A 481 -2.44 -27.81 -25.92
CA ASP A 481 -1.66 -27.27 -27.02
C ASP A 481 -2.28 -27.69 -28.36
N GLU A 482 -2.43 -26.74 -29.26
CA GLU A 482 -2.70 -27.01 -30.67
C GLU A 482 -1.40 -26.80 -31.44
N ILE A 483 -1.03 -27.78 -32.27
CA ILE A 483 0.25 -27.77 -32.98
C ILE A 483 0.08 -28.15 -34.46
N THR A 484 1.00 -27.65 -35.28
CA THR A 484 1.12 -27.99 -36.70
C THR A 484 2.58 -28.30 -37.03
N PHE A 485 2.79 -29.34 -37.84
CA PHE A 485 4.08 -29.64 -38.48
C PHE A 485 4.05 -29.30 -39.98
N ASP A 486 3.00 -28.61 -40.46
CA ASP A 486 2.85 -28.26 -41.87
C ASP A 486 3.90 -27.21 -42.26
N PRO A 487 4.80 -27.51 -43.21
CA PRO A 487 5.83 -26.58 -43.61
C PRO A 487 5.32 -25.33 -44.35
N GLU A 488 4.03 -25.25 -44.66
CA GLU A 488 3.40 -24.09 -45.34
C GLU A 488 2.63 -23.17 -44.38
N LYS A 489 2.48 -23.54 -43.10
CA LYS A 489 1.75 -22.77 -42.08
C LYS A 489 2.75 -22.12 -41.12
N ASP A 490 2.74 -20.79 -41.07
CA ASP A 490 3.58 -19.98 -40.18
C ASP A 490 2.68 -19.50 -39.02
N GLU A 491 2.92 -19.97 -37.80
CA GLU A 491 2.14 -19.57 -36.61
C GLU A 491 2.96 -18.61 -35.77
N ASN A 492 2.54 -17.34 -35.74
CA ASN A 492 3.31 -16.22 -35.16
C ASN A 492 3.01 -15.93 -33.68
N GLU A 493 2.24 -16.76 -32.97
CA GLU A 493 1.94 -16.48 -31.56
C GLU A 493 2.03 -17.74 -30.70
N PRO A 494 2.92 -17.78 -29.69
CA PRO A 494 2.85 -18.80 -28.66
C PRO A 494 1.55 -18.61 -27.86
N ASN A 495 0.84 -19.71 -27.58
CA ASN A 495 -0.36 -19.66 -26.75
C ASN A 495 0.07 -19.39 -25.29
N HIS A 496 -0.02 -18.14 -24.85
CA HIS A 496 0.30 -17.74 -23.48
C HIS A 496 -0.80 -18.22 -22.51
N PHE A 497 -0.43 -18.98 -21.47
CA PHE A 497 -1.28 -19.16 -20.29
C PHE A 497 -0.61 -18.59 -19.05
N ASN A 498 -1.34 -17.64 -18.45
CA ASN A 498 -1.26 -17.03 -17.11
C ASN A 498 0.07 -17.11 -16.36
N GLU A 499 0.70 -15.95 -16.21
CA GLU A 499 1.68 -15.72 -15.14
C GLU A 499 1.06 -16.13 -13.79
N PRO A 500 1.69 -17.04 -13.03
CA PRO A 500 1.26 -17.32 -11.67
C PRO A 500 1.39 -16.05 -10.82
N TYR A 501 0.27 -15.66 -10.21
CA TYR A 501 0.25 -14.58 -9.24
C TYR A 501 1.00 -15.02 -7.97
N ILE A 502 2.19 -14.47 -7.76
CA ILE A 502 2.92 -14.55 -6.49
C ILE A 502 2.31 -13.48 -5.58
N SER A 503 1.57 -13.87 -4.55
CA SER A 503 1.27 -12.93 -3.46
C SER A 503 2.55 -12.77 -2.64
N PRO A 504 3.01 -11.54 -2.34
CA PRO A 504 4.10 -11.35 -1.40
C PRO A 504 3.78 -12.00 -0.04
N ASN A 505 4.83 -12.46 0.64
CA ASN A 505 4.71 -12.99 2.00
C ASN A 505 4.49 -11.82 2.96
N TYR A 506 3.24 -11.62 3.35
CA TYR A 506 2.85 -10.61 4.32
C TYR A 506 2.61 -11.27 5.66
N TYR A 507 3.30 -10.77 6.68
CA TYR A 507 3.14 -11.22 8.06
C TYR A 507 2.97 -9.99 8.96
N SER A 508 1.93 -10.01 9.79
CA SER A 508 1.73 -9.03 10.86
C SER A 508 0.86 -9.63 11.94
N ASN A 509 1.08 -9.21 13.18
CA ASN A 509 0.22 -9.51 14.30
C ASN A 509 -0.24 -8.22 14.99
N LEU A 510 -1.36 -8.30 15.73
CA LEU A 510 -1.92 -7.19 16.47
C LEU A 510 -2.75 -7.70 17.65
N VAL A 511 -2.50 -7.14 18.84
CA VAL A 511 -3.36 -7.37 20.00
C VAL A 511 -4.72 -6.74 19.74
N LEU A 512 -5.78 -7.54 19.79
CA LEU A 512 -7.13 -7.11 19.49
C LEU A 512 -7.65 -6.14 20.55
N ASP A 513 -8.16 -5.01 20.07
CA ASP A 513 -8.94 -4.09 20.90
C ASP A 513 -10.33 -4.70 21.16
N LEU A 514 -10.66 -4.94 22.43
CA LEU A 514 -11.92 -5.53 22.89
C LEU A 514 -12.73 -4.49 23.66
N ASP A 515 -14.05 -4.60 23.59
CA ASP A 515 -14.90 -3.76 24.42
C ASP A 515 -14.92 -4.25 25.86
N ARG A 516 -14.57 -3.37 26.79
CA ARG A 516 -14.56 -3.66 28.22
C ARG A 516 -15.39 -2.64 29.02
N GLU A 517 -15.97 -1.67 28.33
CA GLU A 517 -16.69 -0.57 28.95
C GLU A 517 -18.19 -0.88 28.90
N ALA A 518 -18.91 -0.44 29.94
CA ALA A 518 -20.34 -0.67 30.01
C ALA A 518 -21.07 0.55 29.45
N PRO A 519 -22.15 0.36 28.67
CA PRO A 519 -22.92 1.46 28.10
C PRO A 519 -23.44 2.42 29.17
N GLU A 520 -23.53 3.72 28.89
CA GLU A 520 -23.99 4.73 29.85
C GLU A 520 -25.51 4.98 29.70
N ILE A 521 -26.26 5.01 30.81
CA ILE A 521 -27.66 5.48 30.84
C ILE A 521 -27.72 6.92 31.35
N VAL A 522 -28.16 7.85 30.49
CA VAL A 522 -28.32 9.26 30.84
C VAL A 522 -29.80 9.66 30.86
N PHE A 523 -30.29 10.19 31.99
CA PHE A 523 -31.65 10.72 32.09
C PHE A 523 -31.79 12.09 31.41
N ILE A 524 -32.75 12.23 30.49
CA ILE A 524 -33.04 13.46 29.74
C ILE A 524 -34.23 14.21 30.34
N SER A 525 -35.19 13.48 30.90
CA SER A 525 -36.37 14.07 31.54
C SER A 525 -37.00 13.10 32.55
N PRO A 526 -37.72 13.59 33.57
CA PRO A 526 -38.00 15.00 33.88
C PRO A 526 -36.78 15.75 34.44
N SER A 527 -36.70 17.08 34.25
CA SER A 527 -35.57 17.91 34.70
C SER A 527 -35.24 17.83 36.19
N GLY A 528 -36.18 17.34 37.01
CA GLY A 528 -35.96 17.11 38.45
C GLY A 528 -35.01 15.95 38.77
N ILE A 529 -34.72 15.06 37.81
CA ILE A 529 -33.80 13.91 37.99
C ILE A 529 -32.54 13.99 37.11
N VAL A 530 -32.51 14.90 36.13
CA VAL A 530 -31.40 15.05 35.18
C VAL A 530 -30.14 15.53 35.91
N GLY A 531 -29.02 14.84 35.72
CA GLY A 531 -27.74 15.17 36.36
C GLY A 531 -27.76 15.07 37.89
N LYS A 532 -28.69 14.28 38.44
CA LYS A 532 -28.83 14.05 39.89
C LYS A 532 -28.21 12.73 40.30
N GLU A 533 -27.67 12.69 41.51
CA GLU A 533 -27.28 11.45 42.18
C GLU A 533 -28.49 10.54 42.39
N GLU A 534 -28.30 9.22 42.41
CA GLU A 534 -29.37 8.21 42.54
C GLU A 534 -30.40 8.57 43.65
N ALA A 535 -29.90 8.97 44.82
CA ALA A 535 -30.72 9.29 45.99
C ALA A 535 -31.65 10.52 45.79
N GLU A 536 -31.35 11.38 44.82
CA GLU A 536 -32.11 12.60 44.51
C GLU A 536 -33.05 12.43 43.30
N ARG A 537 -32.96 11.31 42.56
CA ARG A 537 -33.78 11.06 41.36
C ARG A 537 -35.21 10.64 41.72
N ILE A 538 -35.99 11.59 42.24
CA ILE A 538 -37.33 11.35 42.77
C ILE A 538 -38.42 11.95 41.87
N ILE A 539 -39.34 11.10 41.41
CA ILE A 539 -40.50 11.47 40.60
C ILE A 539 -41.77 11.30 41.45
N ILE A 540 -42.55 12.38 41.56
CA ILE A 540 -43.77 12.37 42.37
C ILE A 540 -44.95 11.75 41.61
N VAL A 541 -45.60 10.76 42.21
CA VAL A 541 -46.79 10.09 41.67
C VAL A 541 -48.00 10.32 42.60
N PRO A 542 -49.16 10.73 42.07
CA PRO A 542 -50.35 10.94 42.89
C PRO A 542 -50.96 9.62 43.38
N TRP A 543 -51.19 9.51 44.68
CA TRP A 543 -51.82 8.36 45.33
C TRP A 543 -53.22 8.05 44.78
N GLY A 544 -53.51 6.77 44.58
CA GLY A 544 -54.81 6.22 44.18
C GLY A 544 -55.21 6.51 42.73
N LYS A 545 -54.29 7.00 41.90
CA LYS A 545 -54.54 7.27 40.48
C LYS A 545 -53.88 6.21 39.59
N LYS A 546 -54.43 6.00 38.40
CA LYS A 546 -53.75 5.24 37.35
C LYS A 546 -52.42 5.92 37.01
N PHE A 547 -51.37 5.12 36.82
CA PHE A 547 -50.05 5.65 36.47
C PHE A 547 -50.12 6.44 35.16
N ASN A 548 -49.51 7.62 35.16
CA ASN A 548 -49.38 8.45 33.97
C ASN A 548 -48.04 8.12 33.31
N MET A 549 -48.07 7.49 32.15
CA MET A 549 -46.86 7.07 31.43
C MET A 549 -45.92 8.22 31.09
N ASN A 550 -46.43 9.46 30.99
CA ASN A 550 -45.61 10.65 30.76
C ASN A 550 -44.72 11.02 31.96
N LEU A 551 -44.93 10.40 33.12
CA LEU A 551 -44.04 10.52 34.29
C LEU A 551 -42.89 9.52 34.25
N PHE A 552 -42.93 8.52 33.37
CA PHE A 552 -41.79 7.64 33.18
C PHE A 552 -40.64 8.44 32.57
N PRO A 553 -39.43 8.34 33.11
CA PRO A 553 -38.33 9.16 32.65
C PRO A 553 -37.96 8.80 31.20
N ARG A 554 -37.55 9.82 30.45
CA ARG A 554 -36.88 9.62 29.15
C ARG A 554 -35.39 9.58 29.42
N TYR A 555 -34.72 8.68 28.74
CA TYR A 555 -33.30 8.42 28.86
C TYR A 555 -32.70 8.13 27.49
N GLU A 556 -31.39 8.28 27.41
CA GLU A 556 -30.52 7.77 26.34
C GLU A 556 -29.65 6.66 26.94
N ALA A 557 -29.35 5.66 26.14
CA ALA A 557 -28.35 4.64 26.45
C ALA A 557 -27.38 4.57 25.28
N LEU A 558 -26.14 4.95 25.54
CA LEU A 558 -25.10 5.04 24.53
C LEU A 558 -23.94 4.16 24.94
N ASP A 559 -23.42 3.40 24.00
CA ASP A 559 -22.13 2.76 24.11
C ASP A 559 -21.02 3.83 23.98
N ASP A 560 -20.07 3.86 24.92
CA ASP A 560 -19.00 4.85 24.94
C ASP A 560 -17.92 4.54 23.90
N ARG A 561 -17.83 3.29 23.42
CA ARG A 561 -16.83 2.85 22.44
C ARG A 561 -17.20 3.22 21.01
N ASP A 562 -18.41 2.88 20.55
CA ASP A 562 -18.84 3.06 19.16
C ASP A 562 -20.06 3.97 18.97
N GLY A 563 -20.64 4.47 20.07
CA GLY A 563 -21.82 5.32 20.03
C GLY A 563 -23.09 4.60 19.56
N ASP A 564 -23.07 3.28 19.37
CA ASP A 564 -24.27 2.53 19.03
C ASP A 564 -25.26 2.58 20.19
N ILE A 565 -26.55 2.71 19.84
CA ILE A 565 -27.63 2.65 20.81
C ILE A 565 -27.79 1.18 21.20
N THR A 566 -27.45 0.86 22.45
CA THR A 566 -27.51 -0.51 22.96
C THR A 566 -28.92 -1.11 22.87
N ARG A 567 -28.97 -2.43 22.62
CA ARG A 567 -30.10 -3.10 21.96
C ARG A 567 -31.42 -3.14 22.73
N ALA A 568 -31.49 -2.79 24.01
CA ALA A 568 -32.72 -2.41 24.70
C ALA A 568 -32.41 -2.03 26.15
N VAL A 569 -32.94 -0.89 26.61
CA VAL A 569 -33.05 -0.61 28.05
C VAL A 569 -34.35 -1.19 28.57
N PHE A 570 -34.30 -1.97 29.65
CA PHE A 570 -35.49 -2.59 30.24
C PHE A 570 -35.49 -2.50 31.76
N VAL A 571 -36.65 -2.83 32.37
CA VAL A 571 -36.78 -2.96 33.83
C VAL A 571 -36.75 -4.46 34.16
N PRO A 572 -35.67 -4.99 34.76
CA PRO A 572 -35.59 -6.40 35.10
C PRO A 572 -36.62 -6.74 36.17
N LYS A 573 -37.19 -7.95 36.11
CA LYS A 573 -38.18 -8.42 37.09
C LYS A 573 -37.51 -8.63 38.46
N GLY A 574 -38.02 -8.00 39.51
CA GLY A 574 -37.45 -8.17 40.85
C GLY A 574 -37.98 -7.18 41.87
N GLU A 575 -37.15 -6.89 42.87
CA GLU A 575 -37.45 -5.93 43.94
C GLU A 575 -37.68 -4.51 43.39
N PHE A 576 -36.89 -4.09 42.40
CA PHE A 576 -36.90 -2.74 41.83
C PHE A 576 -37.71 -2.62 40.54
N SER A 577 -38.84 -3.35 40.44
CA SER A 577 -39.61 -3.44 39.19
C SER A 577 -41.10 -3.16 39.35
N ILE A 578 -41.56 -2.84 40.57
CA ILE A 578 -42.99 -2.72 40.90
C ILE A 578 -43.28 -1.35 41.49
N LEU A 579 -44.24 -0.65 40.88
CA LEU A 579 -44.86 0.55 41.42
C LEU A 579 -46.30 0.23 41.85
N ASP A 580 -46.62 0.41 43.13
CA ASP A 580 -48.00 0.37 43.63
C ASP A 580 -48.51 1.78 43.92
N THR A 581 -49.38 2.30 43.06
CA THR A 581 -49.96 3.64 43.25
C THR A 581 -51.06 3.69 44.30
N SER A 582 -51.50 2.54 44.84
CA SER A 582 -52.55 2.45 45.87
C SER A 582 -52.00 2.56 47.30
N GLU A 583 -50.67 2.45 47.46
CA GLU A 583 -49.97 2.56 48.72
C GLU A 583 -49.05 3.79 48.71
N VAL A 584 -48.91 4.46 49.86
CA VAL A 584 -48.02 5.63 50.01
C VAL A 584 -46.64 5.12 50.37
N GLY A 585 -45.62 5.54 49.61
CA GLY A 585 -44.26 5.07 49.81
C GLY A 585 -43.32 5.48 48.68
N ASP A 586 -42.06 5.09 48.84
CA ASP A 586 -41.02 5.23 47.83
C ASP A 586 -40.82 3.88 47.15
N TYR A 587 -40.93 3.88 45.81
CA TYR A 587 -40.80 2.71 44.96
C TYR A 587 -39.61 2.93 44.04
N VAL A 588 -38.52 2.19 44.27
CA VAL A 588 -37.32 2.27 43.45
C VAL A 588 -37.53 1.43 42.20
N ILE A 589 -37.26 2.03 41.04
CA ILE A 589 -37.26 1.37 39.74
C ILE A 589 -35.83 1.36 39.20
N MET A 590 -35.41 0.20 38.68
CA MET A 590 -34.11 0.02 38.05
C MET A 590 -34.27 -0.16 36.54
N LEU A 591 -33.53 0.63 35.77
CA LEU A 591 -33.26 0.41 34.36
C LEU A 591 -31.97 -0.41 34.25
N GLU A 592 -31.94 -1.32 33.30
CA GLU A 592 -30.77 -2.13 32.97
C GLU A 592 -30.57 -2.11 31.46
N VAL A 593 -29.31 -2.03 31.05
CA VAL A 593 -28.89 -2.14 29.66
C VAL A 593 -27.64 -3.01 29.59
N GLU A 594 -27.56 -3.82 28.54
CA GLU A 594 -26.46 -4.74 28.26
C GLU A 594 -26.02 -4.52 26.81
N ASP A 595 -24.71 -4.43 26.59
CA ASP A 595 -24.12 -4.29 25.26
C ASP A 595 -23.95 -5.64 24.54
N ALA A 596 -23.27 -5.64 23.39
CA ALA A 596 -23.00 -6.87 22.62
C ALA A 596 -21.97 -7.79 23.29
N TRP A 597 -21.18 -7.26 24.23
CA TRP A 597 -20.11 -7.95 24.96
C TRP A 597 -20.57 -8.51 26.31
N GLY A 598 -21.77 -8.15 26.75
CA GLY A 598 -22.33 -8.53 28.04
C GLY A 598 -21.95 -7.59 29.17
N ASN A 599 -21.39 -6.40 28.88
CA ASN A 599 -21.18 -5.37 29.88
C ASN A 599 -22.54 -4.76 30.24
N VAL A 600 -22.80 -4.60 31.54
CA VAL A 600 -24.11 -4.22 32.06
C VAL A 600 -24.02 -2.92 32.84
N THR A 601 -24.93 -2.00 32.54
CA THR A 601 -25.18 -0.80 33.34
C THR A 601 -26.57 -0.85 33.94
N GLN A 602 -26.65 -0.54 35.24
CA GLN A 602 -27.90 -0.43 35.98
C GLN A 602 -28.05 0.98 36.52
N GLU A 603 -29.19 1.61 36.25
CA GLU A 603 -29.50 2.92 36.77
C GLU A 603 -30.85 2.97 37.50
N LYS A 604 -30.87 3.65 38.65
CA LYS A 604 -32.06 3.67 39.53
C LYS A 604 -32.66 5.06 39.66
N PHE A 605 -33.98 5.08 39.82
CA PHE A 605 -34.76 6.26 40.16
C PHE A 605 -35.97 5.87 41.03
N THR A 606 -36.51 6.82 41.77
CA THR A 606 -37.58 6.58 42.75
C THR A 606 -38.90 7.23 42.33
N PHE A 607 -39.97 6.44 42.29
CA PHE A 607 -41.33 6.99 42.31
C PHE A 607 -41.78 7.16 43.76
N ARG A 608 -42.06 8.41 44.17
CA ARG A 608 -42.64 8.71 45.48
C ARG A 608 -44.15 8.88 45.34
N VAL A 609 -44.90 7.88 45.81
CA VAL A 609 -46.36 7.93 45.85
C VAL A 609 -46.80 8.69 47.09
N GLN A 610 -47.46 9.82 46.89
CA GLN A 610 -47.94 10.66 47.99
C GLN A 610 -49.36 11.17 47.75
N LYS A 611 -50.08 11.45 48.84
CA LYS A 611 -51.38 12.10 48.78
C LYS A 611 -51.18 13.54 48.29
N GLY A 612 -51.98 13.96 47.30
CA GLY A 612 -51.98 15.35 46.84
C GLY A 612 -52.21 16.30 48.00
N LYS A 613 -51.49 17.44 48.00
CA LYS A 613 -51.77 18.54 48.92
C LYS A 613 -53.13 19.14 48.66
#